data_AF-E1ZJI0-F1
#
_entry.id   AF-E1ZJI0-F1
#
_cell.length_a   1.000
_cell.length_b   1.000
_cell.length_c   1.000
_cell.angle_alpha   90.00
_cell.angle_beta   90.00
_cell.angle_gamma   90.00
#
_symmetry.space_group_name_H-M   'P 1'
#
loop_
_entity.id
_entity.type
_entity.pdbx_description
1 polymer ?
#
loop_
_entity_poly.entity_id
_entity_poly.type
_entity_poly.pdbx_seq_one_letter_code
_entity_poly.pdbx_strand_id
1 'polypeptide(L)'
;MAECVPPLFYADDQALLATTPAGLRFQLGYLESYCAAWGLTVNTKKTQVVVYTTGRAAATEERFRYGGNEVETVPTFRYLGVHLHCRQAFASAASYRAEAGRRAMHLLRRRLAENGLQDPLLSMRAFKSYVLPTLSYGAEIWAPQLILQGRTACERVQLEYLRGLLGVRDSTPALIVLAETGQLPLPAYWTLQVARFVSNLQLWAASGAAATEERFRYGGNEVETVPTFRYLGVHLHCRQAFASAASYRAEAGRRAMHLLRRRLAENGLQDPLLSMRAFKSYVLPTLSYGAEIWAPQLILQGRTACERVQLEYLRGLLGVRDSTPALIVLAETGQLPLPAYWTLQVARFVSNLQAMGGERVARLAMLDSVALAADTDTGLPLARQPWAAQVSRVLAAAGAPCDLTADEGVAIPELAEALLERHVASYTHASVKVQRYIEDVWGGSISAEAYTPASFLCDVPERRRRVRLAQWRTGSHWMAEETGRWQRLDRTQRPCPHCQAPLEDVRHAVYDCPLYAGLREEYAGRG
;
A
#
# COMPACT_ATOMS: atom_id res chain seq x y z
N MET A 1 -5.28 -38.39 -28.13
CA MET A 1 -4.94 -36.96 -27.91
C MET A 1 -4.69 -36.80 -26.41
N ALA A 2 -3.50 -36.36 -26.00
CA ALA A 2 -3.25 -36.12 -24.57
C ALA A 2 -4.13 -34.95 -24.12
N GLU A 3 -4.99 -35.16 -23.13
CA GLU A 3 -5.74 -34.06 -22.51
C GLU A 3 -4.75 -33.05 -21.94
N CYS A 4 -4.72 -31.85 -22.53
CA CYS A 4 -3.97 -30.73 -21.99
C CYS A 4 -4.68 -30.25 -20.72
N VAL A 5 -4.05 -30.45 -19.56
CA VAL A 5 -4.52 -29.85 -18.32
C VAL A 5 -4.24 -28.35 -18.38
N PRO A 6 -5.22 -27.48 -18.07
CA PRO A 6 -5.00 -26.03 -18.06
C PRO A 6 -3.88 -25.67 -17.07
N PRO A 7 -2.91 -24.84 -17.47
CA PRO A 7 -1.86 -24.39 -16.57
C PRO A 7 -2.41 -23.37 -15.55
N LEU A 8 -1.76 -23.29 -14.39
CA LEU A 8 -2.08 -22.33 -13.34
C LEU A 8 -1.06 -21.18 -13.39
N PHE A 9 -1.53 -19.97 -13.66
CA PHE A 9 -0.67 -18.78 -13.74
C PHE A 9 -1.03 -17.77 -12.67
N TYR A 10 -0.01 -17.28 -11.97
CA TYR A 10 -0.17 -16.18 -11.04
C TYR A 10 1.08 -15.29 -11.05
N ALA A 11 0.98 -14.13 -11.70
CA ALA A 11 2.12 -13.23 -11.93
C ALA A 11 3.30 -13.96 -12.63
N ASP A 12 4.49 -13.98 -12.01
CA ASP A 12 5.67 -14.70 -12.48
C ASP A 12 5.70 -16.19 -12.08
N ASP A 13 4.88 -16.59 -11.09
CA ASP A 13 4.74 -17.98 -10.67
C ASP A 13 3.82 -18.73 -11.65
N GLN A 14 4.40 -19.60 -12.47
CA GLN A 14 3.70 -20.45 -13.43
C GLN A 14 3.79 -21.92 -13.02
N ALA A 15 2.65 -22.60 -12.96
CA ALA A 15 2.55 -24.04 -12.71
C ALA A 15 1.94 -24.72 -13.93
N LEU A 16 2.80 -25.39 -14.70
CA LEU A 16 2.41 -26.22 -15.84
C LEU A 16 1.92 -27.58 -15.33
N LEU A 17 0.78 -28.03 -15.83
CA LEU A 17 0.15 -29.28 -15.41
C LEU A 17 0.01 -30.21 -16.63
N ALA A 18 0.37 -31.47 -16.45
CA ALA A 18 0.20 -32.49 -17.48
C ALA A 18 -0.09 -33.85 -16.84
N THR A 19 -0.93 -34.65 -17.50
CA THR A 19 -1.22 -36.03 -17.10
C THR A 19 -0.20 -37.04 -17.67
N THR A 20 0.65 -36.59 -18.61
CA THR A 20 1.67 -37.43 -19.26
C THR A 20 3.02 -36.70 -19.32
N PRO A 21 4.16 -37.42 -19.24
CA PRO A 21 5.48 -36.80 -19.36
C PRO A 21 5.72 -36.15 -20.73
N ALA A 22 5.16 -36.73 -21.79
CA ALA A 22 5.20 -36.16 -23.14
C ALA A 22 4.44 -34.82 -23.22
N GLY A 23 3.28 -34.72 -22.56
CA GLY A 23 2.54 -33.47 -22.45
C GLY A 23 3.32 -32.39 -21.70
N LEU A 24 4.01 -32.74 -20.61
CA LEU A 24 4.84 -31.78 -19.88
C LEU A 24 6.03 -31.29 -20.71
N ARG A 25 6.71 -32.18 -21.43
CA ARG A 25 7.79 -31.82 -22.36
C ARG A 25 7.31 -30.88 -23.47
N PHE A 26 6.13 -31.14 -24.02
CA PHE A 26 5.52 -30.27 -25.02
C PHE A 26 5.23 -28.86 -24.45
N GLN A 27 4.64 -28.78 -23.25
CA GLN A 27 4.38 -27.49 -22.60
C GLN A 27 5.67 -26.73 -22.26
N LEU A 28 6.73 -27.42 -21.82
CA LEU A 28 8.04 -26.82 -21.58
C LEU A 28 8.67 -26.28 -22.86
N GLY A 29 8.60 -27.02 -23.97
CA GLY A 29 9.11 -26.56 -25.28
C GLY A 29 8.30 -25.39 -25.85
N TYR A 30 6.99 -25.36 -25.61
CA TYR A 30 6.15 -24.22 -25.95
C TYR A 30 6.51 -22.99 -25.12
N LEU A 31 6.71 -23.16 -23.81
CA LEU A 31 7.18 -22.10 -22.92
C LEU A 31 8.55 -21.56 -23.35
N GLU A 32 9.48 -22.44 -23.73
CA GLU A 32 10.80 -22.04 -24.22
C GLU A 32 10.70 -21.21 -25.51
N SER A 33 9.88 -21.66 -26.47
CA SER A 33 9.65 -20.94 -27.72
C SER A 33 9.00 -19.57 -27.48
N TYR A 34 8.04 -19.51 -26.55
CA TYR A 34 7.40 -18.27 -26.13
C TYR A 34 8.40 -17.33 -25.45
N CYS A 35 9.15 -17.81 -24.45
CA CYS A 35 10.15 -17.01 -23.76
C CYS A 35 11.25 -16.48 -24.70
N ALA A 36 11.67 -17.27 -25.69
CA ALA A 36 12.61 -16.84 -26.73
C ALA A 36 12.03 -15.71 -27.60
N ALA A 37 10.77 -15.85 -28.05
CA ALA A 37 10.10 -14.84 -28.85
C ALA A 37 9.89 -13.51 -28.10
N TRP A 38 9.66 -13.56 -26.79
CA TRP A 38 9.37 -12.38 -25.96
C TRP A 38 10.58 -11.87 -25.15
N GLY A 39 11.78 -12.44 -25.36
CA GLY A 39 13.00 -12.03 -24.65
C GLY A 39 12.96 -12.23 -23.13
N LEU A 40 12.19 -13.23 -22.67
CA LEU A 40 12.01 -13.57 -21.25
C LEU A 40 13.01 -14.66 -20.83
N THR A 41 13.57 -14.54 -19.64
CA THR A 41 14.47 -15.55 -19.07
C THR A 41 13.80 -16.30 -17.94
N VAL A 42 13.76 -17.64 -18.02
CA VAL A 42 13.22 -18.49 -16.96
C VAL A 42 14.35 -18.86 -16.00
N ASN A 43 14.10 -18.70 -14.70
CA ASN A 43 15.07 -19.07 -13.67
C ASN A 43 15.05 -20.58 -13.44
N THR A 44 15.90 -21.30 -14.16
CA THR A 44 16.03 -22.76 -14.08
C THR A 44 16.33 -23.30 -12.67
N LYS A 45 16.92 -22.49 -11.78
CA LYS A 45 17.16 -22.87 -10.37
C LYS A 45 15.90 -22.85 -9.52
N LYS A 46 14.91 -22.03 -9.87
CA LYS A 46 13.60 -21.97 -9.20
C LYS A 46 12.59 -22.92 -9.82
N THR A 47 12.77 -23.26 -11.09
CA THR A 47 11.91 -24.22 -11.80
C THR A 47 12.14 -25.62 -11.23
N GLN A 48 11.08 -26.25 -10.78
CA GLN A 48 11.10 -27.59 -10.19
C GLN A 48 9.95 -28.42 -10.76
N VAL A 49 10.16 -29.72 -10.89
CA VAL A 49 9.13 -30.66 -11.33
C VAL A 49 8.73 -31.57 -10.16
N VAL A 50 7.43 -31.81 -10.03
CA VAL A 50 6.90 -32.80 -9.07
C VAL A 50 6.01 -33.77 -9.80
N VAL A 51 6.30 -35.06 -9.62
CA VAL A 51 5.57 -36.17 -10.24
C VAL A 51 4.69 -36.82 -9.18
N TYR A 52 3.37 -36.84 -9.40
CA TYR A 52 2.42 -37.50 -8.50
C TYR A 52 2.25 -38.97 -8.92
N THR A 53 2.57 -39.91 -8.03
CA THR A 53 2.46 -41.36 -8.31
C THR A 53 1.84 -42.12 -7.14
N THR A 54 1.13 -43.22 -7.41
CA THR A 54 0.42 -44.04 -6.41
C THR A 54 1.23 -45.25 -5.91
N GLY A 55 2.45 -45.48 -6.42
CA GLY A 55 3.31 -46.65 -6.10
C GLY A 55 4.55 -46.35 -5.25
N ARG A 56 5.28 -47.41 -4.83
CA ARG A 56 6.62 -47.28 -4.24
C ARG A 56 7.53 -46.56 -5.24
N ALA A 57 8.34 -45.62 -4.75
CA ALA A 57 9.22 -44.79 -5.57
C ALA A 57 10.05 -45.61 -6.58
N ALA A 58 9.60 -45.64 -7.82
CA ALA A 58 10.45 -45.17 -8.90
C ALA A 58 10.27 -43.64 -8.84
N ALA A 59 11.24 -42.81 -8.48
CA ALA A 59 12.37 -42.51 -9.36
C ALA A 59 12.01 -42.86 -10.81
N THR A 60 10.96 -42.24 -11.34
CA THR A 60 10.82 -42.15 -12.79
C THR A 60 12.11 -41.49 -13.26
N GLU A 61 12.97 -42.23 -13.97
CA GLU A 61 14.19 -41.73 -14.62
C GLU A 61 13.89 -40.69 -15.74
N GLU A 62 12.64 -40.22 -15.81
CA GLU A 62 12.15 -39.19 -16.70
C GLU A 62 12.80 -37.86 -16.34
N ARG A 63 13.87 -37.53 -17.06
CA ARG A 63 14.57 -36.25 -16.93
C ARG A 63 13.87 -35.20 -17.78
N PHE A 64 13.43 -34.12 -17.13
CA PHE A 64 12.87 -32.96 -17.82
C PHE A 64 13.98 -31.94 -18.09
N ARG A 65 14.02 -31.40 -19.30
CA ARG A 65 15.00 -30.40 -19.71
C ARG A 65 14.29 -29.12 -20.13
N TYR A 66 14.89 -27.98 -19.80
CA TYR A 66 14.45 -26.65 -20.23
C TYR A 66 15.69 -25.83 -20.65
N GLY A 67 15.73 -25.34 -21.89
CA GLY A 67 16.90 -24.58 -22.38
C GLY A 67 18.21 -25.36 -22.29
N GLY A 68 18.16 -26.68 -22.55
CA GLY A 68 19.31 -27.59 -22.43
C GLY A 68 19.71 -27.98 -21.00
N ASN A 69 19.21 -27.30 -19.96
CA ASN A 69 19.49 -27.59 -18.56
C ASN A 69 18.48 -28.60 -17.98
N GLU A 70 18.94 -29.50 -17.11
CA GLU A 70 18.09 -30.46 -16.41
C GLU A 70 17.34 -29.77 -15.27
N VAL A 71 16.01 -29.93 -15.22
CA VAL A 71 15.15 -29.36 -14.19
C VAL A 71 15.06 -30.34 -13.02
N GLU A 72 15.29 -29.85 -11.80
CA GLU A 72 15.29 -30.67 -10.60
C GLU A 72 13.89 -31.26 -10.33
N THR A 73 13.83 -32.58 -10.14
CA THR A 73 12.63 -33.28 -9.71
C THR A 73 12.61 -33.37 -8.18
N VAL A 74 11.67 -32.69 -7.54
CA VAL A 74 11.56 -32.60 -6.09
C VAL A 74 10.35 -33.40 -5.56
N PRO A 75 10.39 -33.89 -4.30
CA PRO A 75 9.24 -34.59 -3.73
C PRO A 75 8.10 -33.65 -3.30
N THR A 76 8.39 -32.36 -3.08
CA THR A 76 7.40 -31.35 -2.65
C THR A 76 7.58 -30.06 -3.44
N PHE A 77 6.50 -29.61 -4.08
CA PHE A 77 6.43 -28.34 -4.79
C PHE A 77 5.78 -27.27 -3.92
N ARG A 78 6.24 -26.03 -3.97
CA ARG A 78 5.57 -24.91 -3.31
C ARG A 78 4.94 -23.99 -4.36
N TYR A 79 3.62 -23.90 -4.38
CA TYR A 79 2.87 -22.99 -5.24
C TYR A 79 2.03 -22.02 -4.41
N LEU A 80 2.24 -20.72 -4.57
CA LEU A 80 1.55 -19.65 -3.80
C LEU A 80 1.55 -19.89 -2.28
N GLY A 81 2.59 -20.54 -1.76
CA GLY A 81 2.72 -20.90 -0.35
C GLY A 81 2.01 -22.19 0.08
N VAL A 82 1.26 -22.86 -0.79
CA VAL A 82 0.74 -24.21 -0.55
C VAL A 82 1.80 -25.23 -0.97
N HIS A 83 2.08 -26.20 -0.10
CA HIS A 83 3.07 -27.26 -0.38
C HIS A 83 2.33 -28.49 -0.88
N LEU A 84 2.69 -28.94 -2.09
CA LEU A 84 2.11 -30.09 -2.75
C LEU A 84 3.14 -31.22 -2.76
N HIS A 85 2.88 -32.31 -2.03
CA HIS A 85 3.80 -33.45 -1.99
C HIS A 85 3.38 -34.54 -2.98
N CYS A 86 4.35 -35.20 -3.61
CA CYS A 86 4.16 -36.24 -4.64
C CYS A 86 3.30 -37.46 -4.24
N ARG A 87 2.96 -37.64 -2.96
CA ARG A 87 2.25 -38.80 -2.39
C ARG A 87 1.08 -38.39 -1.50
N GLN A 88 1.32 -37.33 -0.73
CA GLN A 88 0.40 -36.78 0.25
C GLN A 88 0.02 -35.37 -0.19
N ALA A 89 -0.58 -35.24 -1.38
CA ALA A 89 -0.79 -33.98 -2.10
C ALA A 89 -1.01 -32.79 -1.17
N PHE A 90 -2.03 -32.88 -0.30
CA PHE A 90 -2.37 -31.81 0.63
C PHE A 90 -2.12 -32.12 2.12
N ALA A 91 -1.72 -33.33 2.50
CA ALA A 91 -1.49 -33.66 3.91
C ALA A 91 -0.15 -33.12 4.43
N SER A 92 0.86 -33.01 3.55
CA SER A 92 2.10 -32.28 3.87
C SER A 92 1.85 -30.79 4.10
N ALA A 93 0.91 -30.18 3.35
CA ALA A 93 0.56 -28.76 3.45
C ALA A 93 0.17 -28.37 4.89
N ALA A 94 -0.62 -29.21 5.57
CA ALA A 94 -1.01 -28.97 6.96
C ALA A 94 0.18 -29.03 7.93
N SER A 95 1.17 -29.90 7.70
CA SER A 95 2.36 -29.98 8.56
C SER A 95 3.23 -28.73 8.43
N TYR A 96 3.50 -28.28 7.20
CA TYR A 96 4.24 -27.03 6.96
C TYR A 96 3.50 -25.80 7.53
N ARG A 97 2.16 -25.78 7.43
CA ARG A 97 1.33 -24.72 8.01
C ARG A 97 1.31 -24.77 9.53
N ALA A 98 1.29 -25.96 10.13
CA ALA A 98 1.40 -26.13 11.56
C ALA A 98 2.75 -25.60 12.09
N GLU A 99 3.86 -25.87 11.40
CA GLU A 99 5.17 -25.30 11.78
C GLU A 99 5.21 -23.78 11.67
N ALA A 100 4.71 -23.23 10.57
CA ALA A 100 4.62 -21.77 10.38
C ALA A 100 3.72 -21.13 11.45
N GLY A 101 2.58 -21.76 11.75
CA GLY A 101 1.67 -21.34 12.81
C GLY A 101 2.29 -21.45 14.20
N ARG A 102 3.07 -22.50 14.49
CA ARG A 102 3.78 -22.65 15.77
C ARG A 102 4.83 -21.55 15.95
N ARG A 103 5.60 -21.22 14.90
CA ARG A 103 6.52 -20.07 14.93
C ARG A 103 5.79 -18.75 15.21
N ALA A 104 4.67 -18.51 14.53
CA ALA A 104 3.83 -17.33 14.75
C ALA A 104 3.26 -17.29 16.18
N MET A 105 2.85 -18.44 16.71
CA MET A 105 2.33 -18.59 18.08
C MET A 105 3.40 -18.28 19.13
N HIS A 106 4.61 -18.81 19.02
CA HIS A 106 5.70 -18.51 19.95
C HIS A 106 6.10 -17.03 19.90
N LEU A 107 6.15 -16.44 18.70
CA LEU A 107 6.39 -15.01 18.54
C LEU A 107 5.29 -14.19 19.21
N LEU A 108 4.02 -14.57 19.03
CA LEU A 108 2.89 -13.90 19.70
C LEU A 108 3.03 -13.99 21.22
N ARG A 109 3.30 -15.18 21.78
CA ARG A 109 3.50 -15.37 23.23
C ARG A 109 4.63 -14.49 23.76
N ARG A 110 5.76 -14.48 23.06
CA ARG A 110 6.91 -13.64 23.42
C ARG A 110 6.55 -12.16 23.42
N ARG A 111 5.84 -11.68 22.39
CA ARG A 111 5.40 -10.28 22.31
C ARG A 111 4.40 -9.91 23.40
N LEU A 112 3.47 -10.79 23.73
CA LEU A 112 2.52 -10.54 24.83
C LEU A 112 3.25 -10.46 26.17
N ALA A 113 4.21 -11.36 26.43
CA ALA A 113 5.03 -11.35 27.63
C ALA A 113 5.92 -10.10 27.73
N GLU A 114 6.62 -9.73 26.65
CA GLU A 114 7.49 -8.53 26.59
C GLU A 114 6.71 -7.23 26.89
N ASN A 115 5.43 -7.17 26.51
CA ASN A 115 4.58 -6.00 26.72
C ASN A 115 3.73 -6.09 28.00
N GLY A 116 3.92 -7.11 28.85
CA GLY A 116 3.14 -7.29 30.08
C GLY A 116 1.65 -7.52 29.85
N LEU A 117 1.25 -7.95 28.65
CA LEU A 117 -0.15 -8.14 28.26
C LEU A 117 -0.61 -9.54 28.68
N GLN A 118 -1.22 -9.63 29.86
CA GLN A 118 -1.66 -10.90 30.47
C GLN A 118 -3.16 -11.18 30.33
N ASP A 119 -3.95 -10.26 29.75
CA ASP A 119 -5.39 -10.47 29.55
C ASP A 119 -5.65 -11.67 28.60
N PRO A 120 -6.33 -12.74 29.08
CA PRO A 120 -6.63 -13.91 28.26
C PRO A 120 -7.52 -13.62 27.05
N LEU A 121 -8.45 -12.67 27.16
CA LEU A 121 -9.36 -12.31 26.08
C LEU A 121 -8.60 -11.57 24.97
N LEU A 122 -7.74 -10.62 25.34
CA LEU A 122 -6.84 -9.95 24.40
C LEU A 122 -5.88 -10.94 23.72
N SER A 123 -5.30 -11.86 24.48
CA SER A 123 -4.43 -12.93 23.98
C SER A 123 -5.15 -13.76 22.91
N MET A 124 -6.38 -14.19 23.22
CA MET A 124 -7.24 -14.93 22.28
C MET A 124 -7.57 -14.14 21.01
N ARG A 125 -7.88 -12.84 21.13
CA ARG A 125 -8.10 -11.97 19.96
C ARG A 125 -6.85 -11.88 19.09
N ALA A 126 -5.68 -11.72 19.71
CA ALA A 126 -4.42 -11.68 18.99
C ALA A 126 -4.12 -13.03 18.29
N PHE A 127 -4.40 -14.16 18.94
CA PHE A 127 -4.27 -15.48 18.30
C PHE A 127 -5.15 -15.60 17.05
N LYS A 128 -6.42 -15.21 17.14
CA LYS A 128 -7.36 -15.19 16.00
C LYS A 128 -6.92 -14.25 14.87
N SER A 129 -6.23 -13.16 15.18
CA SER A 129 -5.77 -12.18 14.19
C SER A 129 -4.44 -12.52 13.53
N TYR A 130 -3.51 -13.17 14.24
CA TYR A 130 -2.14 -13.40 13.76
C TYR A 130 -1.84 -14.86 13.44
N VAL A 131 -2.28 -15.79 14.30
CA VAL A 131 -1.90 -17.21 14.20
C VAL A 131 -2.92 -17.98 13.38
N LEU A 132 -4.21 -17.78 13.64
CA LEU A 132 -5.28 -18.46 12.92
C LEU A 132 -5.22 -18.24 11.39
N PRO A 133 -4.98 -17.03 10.85
CA PRO A 133 -4.84 -16.84 9.41
C PRO A 133 -3.62 -17.57 8.83
N THR A 134 -2.54 -17.69 9.60
CA THR A 134 -1.33 -18.43 9.20
C THR A 134 -1.59 -19.94 9.10
N LEU A 135 -2.35 -20.48 10.07
CA LEU A 135 -2.75 -21.89 10.12
C LEU A 135 -3.77 -22.25 9.05
N SER A 136 -4.70 -21.34 8.74
CA SER A 136 -5.83 -21.58 7.82
C SER A 136 -5.59 -21.08 6.39
N TYR A 137 -4.41 -20.55 6.07
CA TYR A 137 -4.14 -20.04 4.73
C TYR A 137 -4.24 -21.16 3.68
N GLY A 138 -5.11 -20.98 2.69
CA GLY A 138 -5.36 -21.93 1.60
C GLY A 138 -6.12 -23.18 2.05
N ALA A 139 -6.68 -23.19 3.26
CA ALA A 139 -7.42 -24.33 3.79
C ALA A 139 -8.62 -24.70 2.91
N GLU A 140 -9.14 -23.76 2.12
CA GLU A 140 -10.17 -24.00 1.12
C GLU A 140 -9.77 -25.10 0.11
N ILE A 141 -8.48 -25.22 -0.17
CA ILE A 141 -7.92 -26.14 -1.16
C ILE A 141 -7.41 -27.43 -0.49
N TRP A 142 -6.62 -27.30 0.58
CA TRP A 142 -5.91 -28.46 1.17
C TRP A 142 -6.67 -29.14 2.32
N ALA A 143 -7.58 -28.44 2.99
CA ALA A 143 -8.25 -28.98 4.18
C ALA A 143 -9.38 -29.99 3.91
N PRO A 144 -10.14 -30.01 2.78
CA PRO A 144 -11.27 -30.93 2.59
C PRO A 144 -10.95 -32.40 2.88
N GLN A 145 -9.82 -32.90 2.37
CA GLN A 145 -9.38 -34.27 2.63
C GLN A 145 -8.99 -34.52 4.09
N LEU A 146 -8.53 -33.49 4.81
CA LEU A 146 -8.09 -33.61 6.21
C LEU A 146 -9.25 -33.45 7.20
N ILE A 147 -10.27 -32.66 6.86
CA ILE A 147 -11.49 -32.50 7.66
C ILE A 147 -12.14 -33.86 7.90
N LEU A 148 -12.15 -34.72 6.87
CA LEU A 148 -12.73 -36.07 6.94
C LEU A 148 -11.85 -37.07 7.71
N GLN A 149 -10.54 -36.85 7.78
CA GLN A 149 -9.58 -37.73 8.46
C GLN A 149 -9.47 -37.46 9.97
N GLY A 150 -10.04 -36.37 10.47
CA GLY A 150 -10.00 -35.98 11.87
C GLY A 150 -8.73 -35.19 12.26
N ARG A 151 -8.27 -35.35 13.51
CA ARG A 151 -7.30 -34.47 14.19
C ARG A 151 -6.08 -34.11 13.32
N THR A 152 -5.83 -32.82 13.12
CA THR A 152 -4.75 -32.33 12.25
C THR A 152 -3.55 -31.77 12.99
N ALA A 153 -2.40 -31.66 12.31
CA ALA A 153 -1.20 -31.01 12.85
C ALA A 153 -1.46 -29.55 13.26
N CYS A 154 -2.26 -28.81 12.49
CA CYS A 154 -2.65 -27.44 12.82
C CYS A 154 -3.51 -27.36 14.08
N GLU A 155 -4.43 -28.32 14.27
CA GLU A 155 -5.28 -28.37 15.47
C GLU A 155 -4.45 -28.61 16.74
N ARG A 156 -3.36 -29.38 16.63
CA ARG A 156 -2.40 -29.53 17.75
C ARG A 156 -1.81 -28.19 18.17
N VAL A 157 -1.50 -27.30 17.23
CA VAL A 157 -0.99 -25.95 17.52
C VAL A 157 -2.06 -25.08 18.19
N GLN A 158 -3.31 -25.17 17.74
CA GLN A 158 -4.43 -24.51 18.42
C GLN A 158 -4.55 -25.00 19.88
N LEU A 159 -4.55 -26.31 20.10
CA LEU A 159 -4.67 -26.87 21.45
C LEU A 159 -3.46 -26.55 22.32
N GLU A 160 -2.24 -26.58 21.77
CA GLU A 160 -1.01 -26.15 22.45
C GLU A 160 -1.12 -24.69 22.92
N TYR A 161 -1.70 -23.82 22.08
CA TYR A 161 -1.95 -22.44 22.44
C TYR A 161 -2.97 -22.32 23.59
N LEU A 162 -4.14 -22.96 23.45
CA LEU A 162 -5.25 -22.89 24.39
C LEU A 162 -4.91 -23.49 25.75
N ARG A 163 -4.18 -24.62 25.78
CA ARG A 163 -3.73 -25.23 27.04
C ARG A 163 -2.79 -24.33 27.81
N GLY A 164 -1.85 -23.68 27.12
CA GLY A 164 -0.97 -22.70 27.74
C GLY A 164 -1.70 -21.42 28.17
N LEU A 165 -2.81 -21.07 27.54
CA LEU A 165 -3.65 -19.95 27.97
C LEU A 165 -4.42 -20.26 29.26
N LEU A 166 -4.95 -21.48 29.38
CA LEU A 166 -5.68 -21.94 30.58
C LEU A 166 -4.75 -22.42 31.71
N GLY A 167 -3.45 -22.64 31.43
CA GLY A 167 -2.51 -23.22 32.39
C GLY A 167 -2.77 -24.71 32.70
N VAL A 168 -3.45 -25.43 31.81
CA VAL A 168 -3.80 -26.86 32.02
C VAL A 168 -2.73 -27.80 31.45
N ARG A 169 -2.68 -29.03 31.97
CA ARG A 169 -1.73 -30.07 31.50
C ARG A 169 -2.06 -30.51 30.07
N ASP A 170 -1.05 -31.00 29.34
CA ASP A 170 -1.20 -31.53 27.98
C ASP A 170 -2.13 -32.75 27.87
N SER A 171 -2.30 -33.49 28.97
CA SER A 171 -3.23 -34.61 29.08
C SER A 171 -4.70 -34.20 29.09
N THR A 172 -5.01 -32.91 29.25
CA THR A 172 -6.39 -32.42 29.32
C THR A 172 -7.11 -32.69 27.99
N PRO A 173 -8.29 -33.36 28.01
CA PRO A 173 -9.08 -33.64 26.82
C PRO A 173 -9.36 -32.38 25.99
N ALA A 174 -9.18 -32.49 24.67
CA ALA A 174 -9.31 -31.36 23.74
C ALA A 174 -10.70 -30.71 23.78
N LEU A 175 -11.76 -31.52 23.93
CA LEU A 175 -13.14 -31.04 24.01
C LEU A 175 -13.36 -30.11 25.20
N ILE A 176 -12.77 -30.42 26.36
CA ILE A 176 -12.87 -29.58 27.57
C ILE A 176 -12.19 -28.24 27.31
N VAL A 177 -10.97 -28.25 26.77
CA VAL A 177 -10.20 -27.03 26.45
C VAL A 177 -10.96 -26.13 25.48
N LEU A 178 -11.59 -26.71 24.45
CA LEU A 178 -12.39 -25.98 23.46
C LEU A 178 -13.67 -25.39 24.07
N ALA A 179 -14.37 -26.16 24.92
CA ALA A 179 -15.57 -25.72 25.61
C ALA A 179 -15.30 -24.54 26.56
N GLU A 180 -14.29 -24.66 27.43
CA GLU A 180 -13.90 -23.61 28.39
C GLU A 180 -13.44 -22.32 27.71
N THR A 181 -12.87 -22.41 26.51
CA THR A 181 -12.39 -21.24 25.76
C THR A 181 -13.41 -20.69 24.74
N GLY A 182 -14.58 -21.32 24.62
CA GLY A 182 -15.58 -21.00 23.60
C GLY A 182 -15.02 -21.03 22.18
N GLN A 183 -14.10 -21.96 21.90
CA GLN A 183 -13.45 -22.10 20.60
C GLN A 183 -13.94 -23.34 19.86
N LEU A 184 -14.09 -23.20 18.55
CA LEU A 184 -14.35 -24.35 17.68
C LEU A 184 -13.03 -25.03 17.29
N PRO A 185 -13.03 -26.33 17.00
CA PRO A 185 -11.86 -26.99 16.44
C PRO A 185 -11.56 -26.43 15.03
N LEU A 186 -10.28 -26.35 14.65
CA LEU A 186 -9.87 -25.82 13.33
C LEU A 186 -10.63 -26.43 12.13
N PRO A 187 -10.89 -27.75 12.07
CA PRO A 187 -11.70 -28.33 11.00
C PRO A 187 -13.05 -27.63 10.79
N ALA A 188 -13.73 -27.20 11.85
CA ALA A 188 -15.01 -26.49 11.72
C ALA A 188 -14.83 -25.11 11.07
N TYR A 189 -13.75 -24.39 11.40
CA TYR A 189 -13.42 -23.12 10.73
C TYR A 189 -13.12 -23.33 9.24
N TRP A 190 -12.38 -24.40 8.90
CA TRP A 190 -12.08 -24.71 7.52
C TRP A 190 -13.31 -25.16 6.73
N THR A 191 -14.23 -25.91 7.34
CA THR A 191 -15.51 -26.25 6.71
C THR A 191 -16.27 -25.00 6.29
N LEU A 192 -16.30 -23.97 7.16
CA LEU A 192 -16.93 -22.68 6.82
C LEU A 192 -16.17 -21.96 5.69
N GLN A 193 -14.84 -22.01 5.67
CA GLN A 193 -14.05 -21.42 4.59
C GLN A 193 -14.28 -22.14 3.27
N VAL A 194 -14.29 -23.47 3.26
CA VAL A 194 -14.58 -24.30 2.08
C VAL A 194 -16.00 -24.02 1.59
N ALA A 195 -17.00 -23.98 2.47
CA ALA A 195 -18.38 -23.69 2.09
C ALA A 195 -18.52 -22.30 1.45
N ARG A 196 -17.86 -21.28 2.03
CA ARG A 196 -17.82 -19.92 1.45
C ARG A 196 -17.10 -19.91 0.11
N PHE A 197 -15.99 -20.62 0.00
CA PHE A 197 -15.21 -20.72 -1.23
C PHE A 197 -16.01 -21.37 -2.35
N VAL A 198 -16.64 -22.51 -2.09
CA VAL A 198 -17.51 -23.21 -3.05
C VAL A 198 -18.74 -22.36 -3.40
N SER A 199 -19.37 -21.72 -2.41
CA SER A 199 -20.48 -20.81 -2.68
C SER A 199 -20.06 -19.62 -3.54
N ASN A 200 -18.86 -19.06 -3.33
CA ASN A 200 -18.35 -18.00 -4.20
C ASN A 200 -18.06 -18.53 -5.61
N LEU A 201 -17.51 -19.74 -5.76
CA LEU A 201 -17.29 -20.35 -7.06
C LEU A 201 -18.61 -20.63 -7.80
N GLN A 202 -19.63 -21.10 -7.09
CA GLN A 202 -20.97 -21.32 -7.64
C GLN A 202 -21.66 -19.99 -7.99
N LEU A 203 -21.51 -18.98 -7.14
CA LEU A 203 -21.97 -17.64 -7.43
C LEU A 203 -21.26 -17.08 -8.65
N TRP A 204 -19.94 -17.26 -8.78
CA TRP A 204 -19.18 -16.87 -9.99
C TRP A 204 -19.69 -17.59 -11.23
N ALA A 205 -19.97 -18.89 -11.14
CA ALA A 205 -20.58 -19.64 -12.23
C ALA A 205 -22.00 -19.16 -12.58
N ALA A 206 -22.77 -18.68 -11.60
CA ALA A 206 -24.14 -18.19 -11.76
C ALA A 206 -24.21 -16.71 -12.19
N SER A 207 -23.30 -15.86 -11.73
CA SER A 207 -23.19 -14.45 -12.12
C SER A 207 -22.63 -14.28 -13.54
N GLY A 208 -22.04 -15.33 -14.11
CA GLY A 208 -21.77 -15.43 -15.55
C GLY A 208 -23.02 -15.43 -16.44
N ALA A 209 -24.23 -15.56 -15.90
CA ALA A 209 -25.47 -15.63 -16.68
C ALA A 209 -26.23 -14.28 -16.83
N ALA A 210 -25.75 -13.18 -16.23
CA ALA A 210 -26.51 -11.92 -16.25
C ALA A 210 -25.62 -10.67 -16.30
N ALA A 211 -25.05 -10.40 -17.48
CA ALA A 211 -24.78 -9.04 -17.94
C ALA A 211 -24.74 -9.02 -19.47
N THR A 212 -25.50 -8.10 -20.06
CA THR A 212 -25.53 -7.81 -21.49
C THR A 212 -24.23 -7.12 -21.95
N GLU A 213 -23.87 -7.44 -23.20
CA GLU A 213 -22.91 -6.80 -24.12
C GLU A 213 -21.45 -7.32 -24.11
N GLU A 214 -21.11 -7.88 -25.30
CA GLU A 214 -19.87 -8.50 -25.79
C GLU A 214 -19.26 -9.66 -24.97
N ARG A 215 -19.45 -10.88 -25.50
CA ARG A 215 -18.91 -12.11 -24.95
C ARG A 215 -17.51 -12.37 -25.52
N PHE A 216 -16.49 -12.09 -24.73
CA PHE A 216 -15.11 -12.43 -25.09
C PHE A 216 -14.88 -13.93 -24.86
N ARG A 217 -14.41 -14.66 -25.86
CA ARG A 217 -14.11 -16.10 -25.77
C ARG A 217 -12.61 -16.32 -25.89
N TYR A 218 -12.03 -17.07 -24.95
CA TYR A 218 -10.64 -17.50 -25.00
C TYR A 218 -10.58 -19.03 -24.87
N GLY A 219 -10.06 -19.70 -25.90
CA GLY A 219 -9.97 -21.16 -25.92
C GLY A 219 -11.31 -21.90 -25.79
N GLY A 220 -12.41 -21.30 -26.27
CA GLY A 220 -13.76 -21.86 -26.17
C GLY A 220 -14.50 -21.56 -24.85
N ASN A 221 -13.82 -20.99 -23.86
CA ASN A 221 -14.42 -20.56 -22.60
C ASN A 221 -14.77 -19.06 -22.64
N GLU A 222 -15.88 -18.68 -22.01
CA GLU A 222 -16.28 -17.28 -21.87
C GLU A 222 -15.41 -16.60 -20.81
N VAL A 223 -14.84 -15.45 -21.16
CA VAL A 223 -14.04 -14.60 -20.27
C VAL A 223 -14.99 -13.65 -19.56
N GLU A 224 -14.98 -13.69 -18.24
CA GLU A 224 -15.85 -12.85 -17.40
C GLU A 224 -15.46 -11.36 -17.53
N THR A 225 -16.46 -10.52 -17.78
CA THR A 225 -16.33 -9.05 -17.77
C THR A 225 -16.59 -8.51 -16.36
N VAL A 226 -15.51 -8.26 -15.61
CA VAL A 226 -15.61 -7.68 -14.26
C VAL A 226 -15.51 -6.14 -14.28
N PRO A 227 -16.30 -5.42 -13.46
CA PRO A 227 -16.26 -3.95 -13.42
C PRO A 227 -14.98 -3.41 -12.78
N THR A 228 -14.29 -4.21 -11.96
CA THR A 228 -12.99 -3.89 -11.37
C THR A 228 -12.07 -5.10 -11.42
N PHE A 229 -10.87 -4.91 -11.93
CA PHE A 229 -9.83 -5.94 -11.99
C PHE A 229 -8.60 -5.50 -11.21
N ARG A 230 -8.09 -6.37 -10.33
CA ARG A 230 -6.86 -6.12 -9.57
C ARG A 230 -5.68 -6.77 -10.29
N TYR A 231 -4.80 -5.96 -10.86
CA TYR A 231 -3.57 -6.40 -11.51
C TYR A 231 -2.35 -5.89 -10.76
N LEU A 232 -1.50 -6.80 -10.26
CA LEU A 232 -0.30 -6.46 -9.47
C LEU A 232 -0.58 -5.45 -8.33
N GLY A 233 -1.79 -5.49 -7.75
CA GLY A 233 -2.24 -4.57 -6.71
C GLY A 233 -2.73 -3.20 -7.19
N VAL A 234 -2.66 -2.89 -8.48
CA VAL A 234 -3.36 -1.74 -9.09
C VAL A 234 -4.79 -2.18 -9.43
N HIS A 235 -5.77 -1.36 -9.07
CA HIS A 235 -7.17 -1.63 -9.38
C HIS A 235 -7.56 -0.84 -10.63
N LEU A 236 -8.06 -1.56 -11.64
CA LEU A 236 -8.54 -1.01 -12.90
C LEU A 236 -10.07 -1.08 -12.87
N HIS A 237 -10.75 0.05 -12.99
CA HIS A 237 -12.21 0.09 -12.97
C HIS A 237 -12.75 0.51 -14.34
N CYS A 238 -13.79 -0.14 -14.85
CA CYS A 238 -14.33 0.08 -16.19
C CYS A 238 -14.71 1.56 -16.50
N ARG A 239 -15.31 2.27 -15.53
CA ARG A 239 -15.70 3.69 -15.67
C ARG A 239 -14.75 4.72 -15.07
N GLN A 240 -13.93 4.32 -14.10
CA GLN A 240 -13.06 5.22 -13.35
C GLN A 240 -11.59 5.03 -13.69
N ALA A 241 -11.29 4.20 -14.71
CA ALA A 241 -9.97 3.80 -15.14
C ALA A 241 -9.04 3.58 -13.93
N PHE A 242 -7.97 4.38 -13.85
CA PHE A 242 -6.94 4.34 -12.84
C PHE A 242 -7.28 5.13 -11.56
N ALA A 243 -8.40 5.87 -11.51
CA ALA A 243 -8.73 6.73 -10.37
C ALA A 243 -9.13 5.89 -9.14
N SER A 244 -9.74 4.73 -9.41
CA SER A 244 -10.05 3.74 -8.38
C SER A 244 -8.79 3.25 -7.65
N ALA A 245 -7.65 3.13 -8.35
CA ALA A 245 -6.38 2.71 -7.77
C ALA A 245 -5.93 3.63 -6.63
N ALA A 246 -6.11 4.95 -6.77
CA ALA A 246 -5.72 5.90 -5.73
C ALA A 246 -6.54 5.72 -4.44
N SER A 247 -7.82 5.38 -4.52
CA SER A 247 -8.66 5.13 -3.34
C SER A 247 -8.19 3.90 -2.55
N TYR A 248 -7.92 2.79 -3.24
CA TYR A 248 -7.39 1.58 -2.61
C TYR A 248 -5.99 1.81 -2.02
N ARG A 249 -5.13 2.58 -2.71
CA ARG A 249 -3.79 2.95 -2.22
C ARG A 249 -3.86 3.88 -1.03
N ALA A 250 -4.78 4.83 -1.00
CA ALA A 250 -5.02 5.69 0.15
C ALA A 250 -5.46 4.88 1.37
N GLU A 251 -6.34 3.89 1.19
CA GLU A 251 -6.78 3.04 2.31
C GLU A 251 -5.63 2.17 2.86
N ALA A 252 -4.84 1.55 1.98
CA ALA A 252 -3.65 0.80 2.36
C ALA A 252 -2.60 1.68 3.04
N GLY A 253 -2.36 2.88 2.50
CA GLY A 253 -1.46 3.87 3.06
C GLY A 253 -1.93 4.39 4.42
N ARG A 254 -3.23 4.59 4.62
CA ARG A 254 -3.79 4.99 5.93
C ARG A 254 -3.54 3.91 6.99
N ARG A 255 -3.73 2.62 6.65
CA ARG A 255 -3.37 1.51 7.55
C ARG A 255 -1.88 1.52 7.91
N ALA A 256 -1.00 1.69 6.91
CA ALA A 256 0.45 1.77 7.12
C ALA A 256 0.83 2.98 7.99
N MET A 257 0.18 4.13 7.79
CA MET A 257 0.39 5.35 8.58
C MET A 257 -0.02 5.16 10.04
N HIS A 258 -1.18 4.56 10.32
CA HIS A 258 -1.58 4.29 11.71
C HIS A 258 -0.64 3.31 12.40
N LEU A 259 -0.18 2.28 11.68
CA LEU A 259 0.83 1.35 12.19
C LEU A 259 2.13 2.09 12.50
N LEU A 260 2.62 2.95 11.60
CA LEU A 260 3.82 3.76 11.82
C LEU A 260 3.67 4.65 13.06
N ARG A 261 2.56 5.38 13.19
CA ARG A 261 2.30 6.24 14.35
C ARG A 261 2.33 5.45 15.65
N ARG A 262 1.69 4.29 15.66
CA ARG A 262 1.69 3.38 16.81
C ARG A 262 3.10 2.91 17.16
N ARG A 263 3.89 2.50 16.17
CA ARG A 263 5.29 2.07 16.37
C ARG A 263 6.17 3.18 16.91
N LEU A 264 6.05 4.39 16.40
CA LEU A 264 6.80 5.54 16.90
C LEU A 264 6.44 5.84 18.35
N ALA A 265 5.14 5.81 18.70
CA ALA A 265 4.67 6.00 20.06
C ALA A 265 5.16 4.89 21.02
N GLU A 266 5.07 3.62 20.61
CA GLU A 266 5.55 2.46 21.39
C GLU A 266 7.05 2.54 21.71
N ASN A 267 7.85 3.12 20.81
CA ASN A 267 9.30 3.27 20.99
C ASN A 267 9.71 4.63 21.57
N GLY A 268 8.75 5.48 21.99
CA GLY A 268 9.03 6.80 22.52
C GLY A 268 9.70 7.77 21.53
N LEU A 269 9.62 7.48 20.22
CA LEU A 269 10.25 8.27 19.17
C LEU A 269 9.37 9.47 18.83
N GLN A 270 9.72 10.64 19.36
CA GLN A 270 8.93 11.88 19.21
C GLN A 270 9.58 12.94 18.29
N ASP A 271 10.75 12.65 17.72
CA ASP A 271 11.42 13.56 16.78
C ASP A 271 10.58 13.71 15.48
N PRO A 272 10.12 14.94 15.16
CA PRO A 272 9.35 15.21 13.94
C PRO A 272 10.10 14.87 12.65
N LEU A 273 11.40 15.15 12.56
CA LEU A 273 12.17 14.89 11.35
C LEU A 273 12.34 13.40 11.09
N LEU A 274 12.69 12.64 12.13
CA LEU A 274 12.73 11.17 12.07
C LEU A 274 11.36 10.60 11.68
N SER A 275 10.29 11.13 12.26
CA SER A 275 8.91 10.71 11.94
C SER A 275 8.63 10.90 10.45
N MET A 276 8.92 12.07 9.88
CA MET A 276 8.73 12.35 8.45
C MET A 276 9.61 11.46 7.56
N ARG A 277 10.86 11.19 7.95
CA ARG A 277 11.73 10.23 7.25
C ARG A 277 11.11 8.84 7.25
N ALA A 278 10.61 8.38 8.41
CA ALA A 278 9.94 7.09 8.51
C ALA A 278 8.66 7.04 7.66
N PHE A 279 7.89 8.13 7.57
CA PHE A 279 6.75 8.21 6.67
C PHE A 279 7.17 8.03 5.20
N LYS A 280 8.24 8.72 4.77
CA LYS A 280 8.81 8.56 3.43
C LYS A 280 9.30 7.13 3.14
N SER A 281 9.81 6.42 4.15
CA SER A 281 10.31 5.05 3.98
C SER A 281 9.22 3.97 4.03
N TYR A 282 8.21 4.12 4.87
CA TYR A 282 7.24 3.03 5.14
C TYR A 282 5.85 3.26 4.54
N VAL A 283 5.41 4.52 4.43
CA VAL A 283 4.05 4.85 4.01
C VAL A 283 4.01 5.32 2.56
N LEU A 284 4.93 6.22 2.18
CA LEU A 284 4.99 6.76 0.83
C LEU A 284 5.11 5.67 -0.26
N PRO A 285 5.91 4.59 -0.11
CA PRO A 285 5.95 3.52 -1.10
C PRO A 285 4.61 2.81 -1.26
N THR A 286 3.82 2.70 -0.18
CA THR A 286 2.48 2.10 -0.24
C THR A 286 1.49 3.00 -0.98
N LEU A 287 1.57 4.32 -0.75
CA LEU A 287 0.73 5.33 -1.39
C LEU A 287 1.05 5.51 -2.88
N SER A 288 2.33 5.42 -3.24
CA SER A 288 2.84 5.74 -4.59
C SER A 288 3.19 4.51 -5.42
N TYR A 289 2.86 3.30 -4.95
CA TYR A 289 3.14 2.08 -5.71
C TYR A 289 2.44 2.09 -7.07
N GLY A 290 3.22 2.02 -8.15
CA GLY A 290 2.73 2.04 -9.53
C GLY A 290 2.19 3.40 -9.99
N ALA A 291 2.50 4.48 -9.27
CA ALA A 291 2.04 5.83 -9.59
C ALA A 291 2.46 6.28 -11.00
N GLU A 292 3.54 5.75 -11.53
CA GLU A 292 4.01 5.96 -12.89
C GLU A 292 2.94 5.63 -13.94
N ILE A 293 2.06 4.67 -13.62
CA ILE A 293 1.02 4.17 -14.52
C ILE A 293 -0.33 4.84 -14.21
N TRP A 294 -0.76 4.87 -12.93
CA TRP A 294 -2.11 5.31 -12.57
C TRP A 294 -2.25 6.78 -12.22
N ALA A 295 -1.15 7.45 -11.81
CA ALA A 295 -1.20 8.83 -11.32
C ALA A 295 -1.29 9.93 -12.41
N PRO A 296 -0.81 9.77 -13.67
CA PRO A 296 -0.82 10.85 -14.66
C PRO A 296 -2.17 11.58 -14.80
N GLN A 297 -3.26 10.82 -14.92
CA GLN A 297 -4.61 11.39 -14.95
C GLN A 297 -5.02 12.14 -13.67
N LEU A 298 -4.44 11.83 -12.51
CA LEU A 298 -4.80 12.44 -11.22
C LEU A 298 -3.92 13.65 -10.87
N ILE A 299 -2.68 13.70 -11.36
CA ILE A 299 -1.72 14.78 -11.06
C ILE A 299 -2.31 16.15 -11.42
N LEU A 300 -3.01 16.24 -12.55
CA LEU A 300 -3.62 17.49 -13.03
C LEU A 300 -5.02 17.77 -12.46
N GLN A 301 -5.67 16.76 -11.86
CA GLN A 301 -7.01 16.92 -11.26
C GLN A 301 -6.96 17.55 -9.85
N GLY A 302 -5.77 17.65 -9.25
CA GLY A 302 -5.57 18.23 -7.93
C GLY A 302 -5.80 17.22 -6.79
N ARG A 303 -6.50 17.64 -5.74
CA ARG A 303 -6.54 16.97 -4.43
C ARG A 303 -6.92 15.49 -4.51
N THR A 304 -5.98 14.59 -4.21
CA THR A 304 -6.20 13.13 -4.30
C THR A 304 -6.49 12.48 -2.95
N ALA A 305 -7.07 11.27 -2.99
CA ALA A 305 -7.28 10.46 -1.78
C ALA A 305 -5.95 10.14 -1.06
N CYS A 306 -4.88 9.88 -1.80
CA CYS A 306 -3.55 9.62 -1.23
C CYS A 306 -2.96 10.88 -0.58
N GLU A 307 -3.12 12.06 -1.20
CA GLU A 307 -2.65 13.32 -0.63
C GLU A 307 -3.37 13.65 0.69
N ARG A 308 -4.65 13.30 0.81
CA ARG A 308 -5.38 13.42 2.09
C ARG A 308 -4.69 12.62 3.21
N VAL A 309 -4.13 11.45 2.92
CA VAL A 309 -3.39 10.64 3.91
C VAL A 309 -2.07 11.33 4.30
N GLN A 310 -1.34 11.90 3.34
CA GLN A 310 -0.14 12.71 3.64
C GLN A 310 -0.49 13.89 4.55
N LEU A 311 -1.54 14.65 4.22
CA LEU A 311 -1.95 15.80 5.02
C LEU A 311 -2.51 15.40 6.38
N GLU A 312 -3.27 14.31 6.48
CA GLU A 312 -3.73 13.73 7.76
C GLU A 312 -2.52 13.37 8.65
N TYR A 313 -1.48 12.80 8.04
CA TYR A 313 -0.23 12.49 8.72
C TYR A 313 0.46 13.76 9.27
N LEU A 314 0.71 14.75 8.40
CA LEU A 314 1.41 15.99 8.74
C LEU A 314 0.64 16.85 9.74
N ARG A 315 -0.69 16.95 9.61
CA ARG A 315 -1.54 17.67 10.56
C ARG A 315 -1.45 17.09 11.97
N GLY A 316 -1.46 15.76 12.09
CA GLY A 316 -1.30 15.10 13.39
C GLY A 316 0.12 15.22 13.97
N LEU A 317 1.14 15.39 13.12
CA LEU A 317 2.51 15.67 13.55
C LEU A 317 2.62 17.09 14.12
N LEU A 318 2.04 18.09 13.45
CA LEU A 318 2.00 19.48 13.93
C LEU A 318 0.98 19.70 15.07
N GLY A 319 -0.02 18.82 15.21
CA GLY A 319 -1.12 18.97 16.16
C GLY A 319 -2.09 20.09 15.78
N VAL A 320 -2.24 20.37 14.48
CA VAL A 320 -3.13 21.40 13.94
C VAL A 320 -4.49 20.81 13.54
N ARG A 321 -5.49 21.67 13.28
CA ARG A 321 -6.85 21.24 12.93
C ARG A 321 -6.92 20.71 11.50
N ASP A 322 -7.91 19.86 11.22
CA ASP A 322 -8.19 19.38 9.86
C ASP A 322 -8.57 20.50 8.88
N SER A 323 -9.15 21.58 9.41
CA SER A 323 -9.47 22.80 8.65
C SER A 323 -8.25 23.63 8.25
N THR A 324 -7.06 23.33 8.77
CA THR A 324 -5.85 24.10 8.46
C THR A 324 -5.47 23.91 6.97
N PRO A 325 -5.28 25.00 6.21
CA PRO A 325 -4.94 24.94 4.79
C PRO A 325 -3.73 24.04 4.50
N ALA A 326 -3.83 23.24 3.44
CA ALA A 326 -2.76 22.30 3.05
C ALA A 326 -1.42 23.00 2.80
N LEU A 327 -1.44 24.16 2.14
CA LEU A 327 -0.25 24.96 1.87
C LEU A 327 0.50 25.35 3.16
N ILE A 328 -0.21 25.78 4.22
CA ILE A 328 0.42 26.11 5.50
C ILE A 328 1.09 24.87 6.12
N VAL A 329 0.41 23.72 6.10
CA VAL A 329 0.95 22.47 6.65
C VAL A 329 2.20 22.02 5.87
N LEU A 330 2.18 22.15 4.54
CA LEU A 330 3.30 21.81 3.68
C LEU A 330 4.50 22.76 3.90
N ALA A 331 4.24 24.07 4.05
CA ALA A 331 5.27 25.06 4.35
C ALA A 331 5.97 24.80 5.68
N GLU A 332 5.22 24.58 6.78
CA GLU A 332 5.83 24.31 8.10
C GLU A 332 6.65 23.01 8.13
N THR A 333 6.29 22.04 7.29
CA THR A 333 6.96 20.73 7.25
C THR A 333 8.01 20.59 6.15
N GLY A 334 8.17 21.60 5.29
CA GLY A 334 9.05 21.56 4.12
C GLY A 334 8.74 20.39 3.17
N GLN A 335 7.48 19.95 3.11
CA GLN A 335 7.07 18.85 2.22
C GLN A 335 6.42 19.40 0.96
N LEU A 336 6.60 18.66 -0.14
CA LEU A 336 5.84 18.90 -1.37
C LEU A 336 4.55 18.08 -1.37
N PRO A 337 3.53 18.47 -2.15
CA PRO A 337 2.33 17.68 -2.32
C PRO A 337 2.63 16.37 -3.08
N LEU A 338 1.91 15.28 -2.79
CA LEU A 338 2.12 13.98 -3.44
C LEU A 338 2.19 14.02 -4.98
N PRO A 339 1.35 14.81 -5.70
CA PRO A 339 1.46 14.95 -7.15
C PRO A 339 2.86 15.33 -7.65
N ALA A 340 3.61 16.15 -6.92
CA ALA A 340 4.99 16.50 -7.31
C ALA A 340 5.92 15.27 -7.25
N TYR A 341 5.78 14.43 -6.21
CA TYR A 341 6.52 13.18 -6.11
C TYR A 341 6.17 12.21 -7.24
N TRP A 342 4.89 12.11 -7.60
CA TRP A 342 4.44 11.26 -8.70
C TRP A 342 4.92 11.76 -10.06
N THR A 343 4.95 13.08 -10.30
CA THR A 343 5.53 13.64 -11.52
C THR A 343 6.99 13.22 -11.68
N LEU A 344 7.79 13.26 -10.61
CA LEU A 344 9.18 12.79 -10.65
C LEU A 344 9.28 11.28 -10.90
N GLN A 345 8.37 10.47 -10.35
CA GLN A 345 8.34 9.03 -10.62
C GLN A 345 7.98 8.74 -12.09
N VAL A 346 6.99 9.43 -12.64
CA VAL A 346 6.61 9.36 -14.05
C VAL A 346 7.79 9.74 -14.94
N ALA A 347 8.47 10.86 -14.66
CA ALA A 347 9.61 11.31 -15.45
C ALA A 347 10.78 10.30 -15.43
N ARG A 348 11.08 9.71 -14.26
CA ARG A 348 12.10 8.65 -14.14
C ARG A 348 11.71 7.40 -14.92
N PHE A 349 10.43 7.03 -14.87
CA PHE A 349 9.93 5.87 -15.60
C PHE A 349 10.02 6.08 -17.11
N VAL A 350 9.60 7.24 -17.60
CA VAL A 350 9.74 7.63 -19.01
C VAL A 350 11.21 7.61 -19.43
N SER A 351 12.10 8.23 -18.66
CA SER A 351 13.54 8.25 -18.94
C SER A 351 14.13 6.83 -19.01
N ASN A 352 13.69 5.93 -18.12
CA ASN A 352 14.09 4.53 -18.17
C ASN A 352 13.56 3.84 -19.43
N LEU A 353 12.33 4.12 -19.86
CA LEU A 353 11.76 3.54 -21.09
C LEU A 353 12.48 4.03 -22.35
N GLN A 354 12.86 5.31 -22.41
CA GLN A 354 13.61 5.88 -23.53
C GLN A 354 15.02 5.29 -23.61
N ALA A 355 15.67 5.06 -22.47
CA ALA A 355 16.97 4.40 -22.40
C ALA A 355 16.95 2.90 -22.73
N MET A 356 15.78 2.25 -22.77
CA MET A 356 15.67 0.84 -23.16
C MET A 356 15.82 0.67 -24.68
N GLY A 357 16.39 -0.45 -25.12
CA GLY A 357 16.43 -0.78 -26.56
C GLY A 357 15.03 -0.97 -27.17
N GLY A 358 14.87 -0.63 -28.45
CA GLY A 358 13.59 -0.64 -29.18
C GLY A 358 12.86 -1.98 -29.25
N GLU A 359 13.55 -3.10 -28.98
CA GLU A 359 12.96 -4.45 -28.98
C GLU A 359 12.23 -4.79 -27.67
N ARG A 360 12.40 -3.99 -26.61
CA ARG A 360 11.75 -4.25 -25.32
C ARG A 360 10.26 -3.93 -25.40
N VAL A 361 9.43 -4.89 -25.00
CA VAL A 361 7.96 -4.76 -24.96
C VAL A 361 7.49 -3.49 -24.23
N ALA A 362 8.16 -3.09 -23.14
CA ALA A 362 7.78 -1.88 -22.41
C ALA A 362 7.99 -0.59 -23.24
N ARG A 363 9.06 -0.53 -24.04
CA ARG A 363 9.33 0.60 -24.95
C ARG A 363 8.37 0.57 -26.13
N LEU A 364 8.11 -0.61 -26.70
CA LEU A 364 7.10 -0.78 -27.76
C LEU A 364 5.71 -0.34 -27.29
N ALA A 365 5.27 -0.76 -26.11
CA ALA A 365 3.99 -0.36 -25.55
C ALA A 365 3.88 1.16 -25.31
N MET A 366 4.99 1.82 -24.96
CA MET A 366 5.04 3.29 -24.89
C MET A 366 4.85 3.93 -26.27
N LEU A 367 5.58 3.45 -27.28
CA LEU A 367 5.46 3.95 -28.66
C LEU A 367 4.07 3.71 -29.23
N ASP A 368 3.47 2.55 -28.99
CA ASP A 368 2.08 2.24 -29.35
C ASP A 368 1.10 3.19 -28.65
N SER A 369 1.34 3.50 -27.37
CA SER A 369 0.52 4.49 -26.66
C SER A 369 0.70 5.91 -27.22
N VAL A 370 1.86 6.26 -27.75
CA VAL A 370 2.11 7.55 -28.42
C VAL A 370 1.38 7.59 -29.76
N ALA A 371 1.43 6.52 -30.55
CA ALA A 371 0.67 6.40 -31.80
C ALA A 371 -0.83 6.54 -31.54
N LEU A 372 -1.35 5.82 -30.52
CA LEU A 372 -2.76 5.94 -30.13
C LEU A 372 -3.12 7.36 -29.68
N ALA A 373 -2.20 8.06 -29.02
CA ALA A 373 -2.41 9.46 -28.61
C ALA A 373 -2.52 10.42 -29.79
N ALA A 374 -1.81 10.17 -30.90
CA ALA A 374 -1.91 10.97 -32.12
C ALA A 374 -3.29 10.85 -32.78
N ASP A 375 -3.90 9.68 -32.70
CA ASP A 375 -5.24 9.39 -33.26
C ASP A 375 -6.40 9.77 -32.32
N THR A 376 -6.10 10.18 -31.07
CA THR A 376 -7.12 10.46 -30.06
C THR A 376 -7.53 11.93 -30.05
N ASP A 377 -8.84 12.19 -30.01
CA ASP A 377 -9.39 13.54 -29.82
C ASP A 377 -8.92 14.19 -28.50
N THR A 378 -8.26 15.34 -28.63
CA THR A 378 -7.73 16.13 -27.51
C THR A 378 -8.81 16.71 -26.59
N GLY A 379 -10.06 16.76 -27.06
CA GLY A 379 -11.23 17.19 -26.28
C GLY A 379 -11.73 16.16 -25.24
N LEU A 380 -11.23 14.92 -25.27
CA LEU A 380 -11.64 13.89 -24.30
C LEU A 380 -11.15 14.20 -22.88
N PRO A 381 -11.92 13.82 -21.82
CA PRO A 381 -11.45 13.89 -20.45
C PRO A 381 -10.11 13.16 -20.28
N LEU A 382 -9.19 13.71 -19.49
CA LEU A 382 -7.83 13.17 -19.31
C LEU A 382 -7.83 11.66 -18.95
N ALA A 383 -8.81 11.19 -18.17
CA ALA A 383 -8.95 9.78 -17.77
C ALA A 383 -9.29 8.83 -18.94
N ARG A 384 -9.75 9.36 -20.08
CA ARG A 384 -10.04 8.61 -21.31
C ARG A 384 -8.97 8.79 -22.39
N GLN A 385 -7.98 9.63 -22.14
CA GLN A 385 -6.84 9.79 -23.05
C GLN A 385 -5.85 8.63 -22.83
N PRO A 386 -5.11 8.21 -23.88
CA PRO A 386 -4.01 7.25 -23.74
C PRO A 386 -2.98 7.69 -22.72
N TRP A 387 -2.27 6.72 -22.13
CA TRP A 387 -1.28 6.99 -21.09
C TRP A 387 -0.22 8.00 -21.54
N ALA A 388 0.31 7.86 -22.76
CA ALA A 388 1.30 8.78 -23.33
C ALA A 388 0.78 10.23 -23.39
N ALA A 389 -0.46 10.45 -23.83
CA ALA A 389 -1.07 11.78 -23.86
C ALA A 389 -1.17 12.40 -22.45
N GLN A 390 -1.55 11.59 -21.46
CA GLN A 390 -1.60 12.05 -20.06
C GLN A 390 -0.22 12.44 -19.55
N VAL A 391 0.79 11.63 -19.83
CA VAL A 391 2.19 11.87 -19.42
C VAL A 391 2.74 13.12 -20.07
N SER A 392 2.59 13.30 -21.39
CA SER A 392 3.05 14.51 -22.09
C SER A 392 2.43 15.77 -21.50
N ARG A 393 1.13 15.74 -21.17
CA ARG A 393 0.46 16.87 -20.51
C ARG A 393 0.97 17.13 -19.10
N VAL A 394 1.23 16.09 -18.31
CA VAL A 394 1.78 16.21 -16.96
C VAL A 394 3.18 16.83 -16.97
N LEU A 395 4.05 16.34 -17.86
CA LEU A 395 5.42 16.82 -18.00
C LEU A 395 5.47 18.25 -18.56
N ALA A 396 4.66 18.56 -19.58
CA ALA A 396 4.51 19.92 -20.09
C ALA A 396 3.99 20.89 -19.01
N ALA A 397 2.96 20.49 -18.25
CA ALA A 397 2.46 21.32 -17.15
C ALA A 397 3.49 21.54 -16.04
N ALA A 398 4.42 20.59 -15.85
CA ALA A 398 5.50 20.69 -14.89
C ALA A 398 6.71 21.50 -15.38
N GLY A 399 6.68 22.02 -16.62
CA GLY A 399 7.76 22.83 -17.20
C GLY A 399 8.84 22.01 -17.91
N ALA A 400 8.64 20.70 -18.11
CA ALA A 400 9.59 19.82 -18.79
C ALA A 400 8.88 19.08 -19.95
N PRO A 401 8.43 19.77 -21.00
CA PRO A 401 7.86 19.09 -22.17
C PRO A 401 8.88 18.11 -22.74
N CYS A 402 8.45 16.88 -22.97
CA CYS A 402 9.31 15.78 -23.38
C CYS A 402 8.69 15.08 -24.60
N ASP A 403 9.52 14.84 -25.62
CA ASP A 403 9.18 13.96 -26.73
C ASP A 403 9.39 12.50 -26.29
N LEU A 404 8.29 11.79 -26.06
CA LEU A 404 8.31 10.40 -25.60
C LEU A 404 8.90 9.43 -26.64
N THR A 405 9.08 9.85 -27.89
CA THR A 405 9.68 9.02 -28.95
C THR A 405 11.20 9.15 -29.02
N ALA A 406 11.76 10.22 -28.46
CA ALA A 406 13.20 10.47 -28.44
C ALA A 406 13.93 9.51 -27.49
N ASP A 407 15.21 9.24 -27.80
CA ASP A 407 16.14 8.50 -26.93
C ASP A 407 16.73 9.37 -25.80
N GLU A 408 16.24 10.60 -25.65
CA GLU A 408 16.69 11.55 -24.65
C GLU A 408 15.73 11.56 -23.44
N GLY A 409 16.27 11.23 -22.27
CA GLY A 409 15.55 11.20 -21.01
C GLY A 409 15.13 12.58 -20.50
N VAL A 410 14.28 12.61 -19.48
CA VAL A 410 13.88 13.84 -18.78
C VAL A 410 14.96 14.24 -17.78
N ALA A 411 15.35 15.51 -17.79
CA ALA A 411 16.29 16.09 -16.83
C ALA A 411 15.64 16.17 -15.42
N ILE A 412 15.84 15.12 -14.61
CA ILE A 412 15.14 14.93 -13.32
C ILE A 412 15.49 15.99 -12.26
N PRO A 413 16.77 16.41 -12.08
CA PRO A 413 17.13 17.48 -11.14
C PRO A 413 16.41 18.80 -11.45
N GLU A 414 16.44 19.22 -12.71
CA GLU A 414 15.84 20.45 -13.22
C GLU A 414 14.32 20.42 -13.06
N LEU A 415 13.70 19.27 -13.35
CA LEU A 415 12.27 19.06 -13.10
C LEU A 415 11.93 19.16 -11.60
N ALA A 416 12.79 18.68 -10.71
CA ALA A 416 12.54 18.77 -9.27
C ALA A 416 12.58 20.22 -8.78
N GLU A 417 13.52 21.03 -9.29
CA GLU A 417 13.61 22.46 -9.02
C GLU A 417 12.38 23.20 -9.57
N ALA A 418 12.01 22.96 -10.84
CA ALA A 418 10.82 23.56 -11.45
C ALA A 418 9.52 23.24 -10.69
N LEU A 419 9.38 22.00 -10.20
CA LEU A 419 8.24 21.60 -9.38
C LEU A 419 8.20 22.33 -8.03
N LEU A 420 9.36 22.56 -7.41
CA LEU A 420 9.48 23.32 -6.16
C LEU A 420 9.14 24.80 -6.40
N GLU A 421 9.71 25.42 -7.43
CA GLU A 421 9.40 26.81 -7.79
C GLU A 421 7.93 27.02 -8.08
N ARG A 422 7.31 26.13 -8.87
CA ARG A 422 5.88 26.17 -9.15
C ARG A 422 5.03 26.00 -7.89
N HIS A 423 5.46 25.14 -6.97
CA HIS A 423 4.78 24.96 -5.68
C HIS A 423 4.87 26.24 -4.83
N VAL A 424 6.05 26.86 -4.75
CA VAL A 424 6.26 28.14 -4.05
C VAL A 424 5.45 29.26 -4.70
N ALA A 425 5.39 29.32 -6.03
CA ALA A 425 4.56 30.28 -6.75
C ALA A 425 3.06 30.13 -6.42
N SER A 426 2.58 28.92 -6.10
CA SER A 426 1.16 28.70 -5.74
C SER A 426 0.70 29.46 -4.49
N TYR A 427 1.63 29.89 -3.63
CA TYR A 427 1.34 30.69 -2.44
C TYR A 427 0.88 32.10 -2.78
N THR A 428 1.32 32.69 -3.89
CA THR A 428 0.96 34.06 -4.30
C THR A 428 -0.53 34.24 -4.60
N HIS A 429 -1.20 33.20 -5.09
CA HIS A 429 -2.63 33.21 -5.43
C HIS A 429 -3.48 32.48 -4.39
N ALA A 430 -2.93 32.21 -3.21
CA ALA A 430 -3.61 31.46 -2.17
C ALA A 430 -4.63 32.29 -1.40
N SER A 431 -5.49 31.61 -0.62
CA SER A 431 -6.51 32.26 0.21
C SER A 431 -5.94 33.30 1.17
N VAL A 432 -6.75 34.27 1.58
CA VAL A 432 -6.37 35.34 2.54
C VAL A 432 -5.68 34.81 3.81
N LYS A 433 -6.10 33.66 4.34
CA LYS A 433 -5.44 33.04 5.51
C LYS A 433 -4.00 32.61 5.24
N VAL A 434 -3.73 32.11 4.03
CA VAL A 434 -2.38 31.70 3.61
C VAL A 434 -1.52 32.94 3.37
N GLN A 435 -2.07 34.01 2.78
CA GLN A 435 -1.33 35.28 2.61
C GLN A 435 -0.86 35.84 3.95
N ARG A 436 -1.75 35.92 4.94
CA ARG A 436 -1.37 36.37 6.30
C ARG A 436 -0.32 35.48 6.95
N TYR A 437 -0.44 34.17 6.79
CA TYR A 437 0.60 33.25 7.26
C TYR A 437 1.96 33.57 6.63
N ILE A 438 2.02 33.88 5.33
CA ILE A 438 3.27 34.26 4.68
C ILE A 438 3.80 35.59 5.23
N GLU A 439 2.94 36.59 5.41
CA GLU A 439 3.31 37.89 5.98
C GLU A 439 3.85 37.75 7.41
N ASP A 440 3.09 37.09 8.30
CA ASP A 440 3.37 37.02 9.73
C ASP A 440 4.50 36.04 10.08
N VAL A 441 4.64 34.96 9.32
CA VAL A 441 5.55 33.85 9.64
C VAL A 441 6.79 33.82 8.74
N TRP A 442 6.65 34.19 7.47
CA TRP A 442 7.73 34.15 6.48
C TRP A 442 8.26 35.55 6.12
N GLY A 443 7.66 36.62 6.64
CA GLY A 443 8.09 37.99 6.36
C GLY A 443 7.68 38.50 4.97
N GLY A 444 6.65 37.89 4.36
CA GLY A 444 6.01 38.40 3.14
C GLY A 444 6.25 37.58 1.87
N SER A 445 7.27 36.73 1.80
CA SER A 445 7.45 35.81 0.67
C SER A 445 8.13 34.50 1.08
N ILE A 446 7.94 33.47 0.25
CA ILE A 446 8.61 32.18 0.39
C ILE A 446 9.49 32.02 -0.85
N SER A 447 10.77 31.71 -0.66
CA SER A 447 11.68 31.32 -1.75
C SER A 447 11.84 29.80 -1.79
N ALA A 448 12.23 29.26 -2.94
CA ALA A 448 12.53 27.83 -3.08
C ALA A 448 13.66 27.38 -2.13
N GLU A 449 14.69 28.21 -1.97
CA GLU A 449 15.83 27.98 -1.08
C GLU A 449 15.42 27.94 0.41
N ALA A 450 14.51 28.82 0.81
CA ALA A 450 14.01 28.88 2.18
C ALA A 450 12.97 27.78 2.49
N TYR A 451 12.46 27.07 1.48
CA TYR A 451 11.42 26.05 1.61
C TYR A 451 11.94 24.76 2.26
N THR A 452 12.18 24.83 3.56
CA THR A 452 12.69 23.74 4.39
C THR A 452 11.79 23.54 5.61
N PRO A 453 11.86 22.38 6.30
CA PRO A 453 11.09 22.19 7.53
C PRO A 453 11.40 23.28 8.56
N ALA A 454 10.37 23.85 9.18
CA ALA A 454 10.54 24.96 10.11
C ALA A 454 11.45 24.58 11.28
N SER A 455 12.35 25.50 11.66
CA SER A 455 13.43 25.23 12.63
C SER A 455 12.92 24.74 13.98
N PHE A 456 11.78 25.27 14.45
CA PHE A 456 11.18 24.89 15.74
C PHE A 456 10.83 23.40 15.85
N LEU A 457 10.68 22.70 14.73
CA LEU A 457 10.48 21.25 14.73
C LEU A 457 11.68 20.51 15.35
N CYS A 458 12.87 21.09 15.25
CA CYS A 458 14.11 20.60 15.83
C CYS A 458 14.44 21.30 17.15
N ASP A 459 14.34 22.63 17.16
CA ASP A 459 14.85 23.46 18.26
C ASP A 459 14.06 23.29 19.55
N VAL A 460 12.78 22.89 19.47
CA VAL A 460 11.91 22.71 20.63
C VAL A 460 11.77 21.22 20.91
N PRO A 461 12.44 20.63 21.91
CA PRO A 461 12.44 19.18 22.15
C PRO A 461 11.13 18.67 22.79
N GLU A 462 10.41 19.52 23.52
CA GLU A 462 9.15 19.11 24.15
C GLU A 462 8.00 19.13 23.14
N ARG A 463 7.38 17.97 22.90
CA ARG A 463 6.26 17.82 21.94
C ARG A 463 5.11 18.77 22.24
N ARG A 464 4.75 18.96 23.52
CA ARG A 464 3.65 19.85 23.91
C ARG A 464 3.93 21.29 23.47
N ARG A 465 5.15 21.79 23.70
CA ARG A 465 5.56 23.14 23.29
C ARG A 465 5.62 23.27 21.76
N ARG A 466 6.18 22.28 21.05
CA ARG A 466 6.17 22.24 19.57
C ARG A 466 4.76 22.37 19.00
N VAL A 467 3.82 21.57 19.51
CA VAL A 467 2.43 21.60 19.03
C VAL A 467 1.80 22.97 19.28
N ARG A 468 2.04 23.59 20.44
CA ARG A 468 1.52 24.95 20.71
C ARG A 468 2.11 25.98 19.76
N LEU A 469 3.41 25.93 19.50
CA LEU A 469 4.07 26.85 18.58
C LEU A 469 3.57 26.66 17.13
N ALA A 470 3.42 25.41 16.69
CA ALA A 470 2.80 25.10 15.39
C ALA A 470 1.36 25.62 15.33
N GLN A 471 0.58 25.48 16.40
CA GLN A 471 -0.79 25.99 16.46
C GLN A 471 -0.84 27.53 16.37
N TRP A 472 0.10 28.23 17.00
CA TRP A 472 0.20 29.68 16.90
C TRP A 472 0.60 30.12 15.49
N ARG A 473 1.71 29.59 14.96
CA ARG A 473 2.21 29.95 13.61
C ARG A 473 1.19 29.68 12.50
N THR A 474 0.42 28.59 12.60
CA THR A 474 -0.52 28.18 11.54
C THR A 474 -1.94 28.77 11.68
N GLY A 475 -2.20 29.60 12.70
CA GLY A 475 -3.55 30.09 13.00
C GLY A 475 -4.51 28.96 13.41
N SER A 476 -4.03 28.00 14.20
CA SER A 476 -4.81 26.88 14.77
C SER A 476 -4.97 27.01 16.29
N HIS A 477 -5.12 28.24 16.79
CA HIS A 477 -5.25 28.59 18.21
C HIS A 477 -6.70 28.99 18.58
N TRP A 478 -6.91 29.44 19.83
CA TRP A 478 -8.23 29.73 20.42
C TRP A 478 -8.44 31.22 20.77
N MET A 479 -7.62 32.11 20.21
CA MET A 479 -7.79 33.57 20.40
C MET A 479 -8.96 34.09 19.57
N ALA A 480 -9.42 35.31 19.87
CA ALA A 480 -10.58 35.95 19.24
C ALA A 480 -10.50 35.96 17.70
N GLU A 481 -9.32 36.11 17.11
CA GLU A 481 -9.15 36.05 15.65
C GLU A 481 -9.70 34.74 15.06
N GLU A 482 -9.39 33.59 15.68
CA GLU A 482 -9.75 32.27 15.19
C GLU A 482 -11.12 31.83 15.70
N THR A 483 -11.45 32.06 16.97
CA THR A 483 -12.77 31.73 17.52
C THR A 483 -13.88 32.54 16.86
N GLY A 484 -13.66 33.84 16.64
CA GLY A 484 -14.57 34.72 15.90
C GLY A 484 -14.70 34.33 14.43
N ARG A 485 -13.63 33.79 13.80
CA ARG A 485 -13.69 33.25 12.44
C ARG A 485 -14.65 32.07 12.34
N TRP A 486 -14.67 31.16 13.32
CA TRP A 486 -15.58 30.02 13.33
C TRP A 486 -17.04 30.46 13.52
N GLN A 487 -17.25 31.58 14.21
CA GLN A 487 -18.56 32.23 14.37
C GLN A 487 -18.95 33.14 13.18
N ARG A 488 -18.11 33.21 12.14
CA ARG A 488 -18.31 34.07 10.94
C ARG A 488 -18.40 35.57 11.25
N LEU A 489 -17.81 36.01 12.36
CA LEU A 489 -17.69 37.44 12.68
C LEU A 489 -16.68 38.11 11.74
N ASP A 490 -16.88 39.38 11.40
CA ASP A 490 -15.87 40.14 10.67
C ASP A 490 -14.58 40.26 11.50
N ARG A 491 -13.41 40.41 10.86
CA ARG A 491 -12.13 40.52 11.60
C ARG A 491 -12.09 41.73 12.53
N THR A 492 -12.73 42.84 12.16
CA THR A 492 -12.84 44.05 12.99
C THR A 492 -13.66 43.86 14.27
N GLN A 493 -14.45 42.78 14.33
CA GLN A 493 -15.31 42.44 15.46
C GLN A 493 -14.72 41.34 16.34
N ARG A 494 -13.38 41.21 16.38
CA ARG A 494 -12.66 40.17 17.13
C ARG A 494 -11.65 40.78 18.11
N PRO A 495 -12.06 41.70 18.99
CA PRO A 495 -11.14 42.40 19.89
C PRO A 495 -10.54 41.47 20.93
N CYS A 496 -9.45 41.92 21.56
CA CYS A 496 -8.91 41.24 22.73
C CYS A 496 -9.91 41.31 23.89
N PRO A 497 -10.24 40.18 24.56
CA PRO A 497 -11.11 40.19 25.72
C PRO A 497 -10.43 40.77 26.98
N HIS A 498 -9.12 41.01 26.93
CA HIS A 498 -8.31 41.42 28.08
C HIS A 498 -7.79 42.85 28.00
N CYS A 499 -7.79 43.47 26.83
CA CYS A 499 -7.41 44.87 26.65
C CYS A 499 -8.18 45.52 25.50
N GLN A 500 -8.00 46.83 25.30
CA GLN A 500 -8.73 47.60 24.27
C GLN A 500 -8.16 47.40 22.85
N ALA A 501 -7.44 46.31 22.59
CA ALA A 501 -6.88 46.06 21.26
C ALA A 501 -8.00 45.63 20.29
N PRO A 502 -8.01 46.17 19.05
CA PRO A 502 -9.10 45.92 18.09
C PRO A 502 -9.12 44.49 17.54
N LEU A 503 -8.02 43.74 17.67
CA LEU A 503 -7.90 42.35 17.25
C LEU A 503 -7.06 41.56 18.24
N GLU A 504 -7.53 40.37 18.63
CA GLU A 504 -6.71 39.38 19.34
C GLU A 504 -6.08 38.38 18.37
N ASP A 505 -4.87 38.70 17.91
CA ASP A 505 -4.02 37.80 17.13
C ASP A 505 -2.78 37.34 17.94
N VAL A 506 -2.00 36.44 17.34
CA VAL A 506 -0.80 35.88 17.99
C VAL A 506 0.23 36.97 18.28
N ARG A 507 0.42 37.93 17.36
CA ARG A 507 1.38 39.01 17.52
C ARG A 507 1.01 39.87 18.72
N HIS A 508 -0.25 40.29 18.80
CA HIS A 508 -0.79 41.03 19.93
C HIS A 508 -0.59 40.27 21.24
N ALA A 509 -0.96 38.98 21.30
CA ALA A 509 -0.80 38.19 22.51
C ALA A 509 0.67 38.06 22.96
N VAL A 510 1.58 37.85 22.01
CA VAL A 510 3.00 37.63 22.31
C VAL A 510 3.71 38.93 22.69
N TYR A 511 3.47 40.04 21.98
CA TYR A 511 4.29 41.26 22.11
C TYR A 511 3.59 42.41 22.84
N ASP A 512 2.27 42.56 22.69
CA ASP A 512 1.59 43.82 23.03
C ASP A 512 0.62 43.70 24.22
N CYS A 513 -0.02 42.53 24.38
CA CYS A 513 -1.13 42.36 25.31
C CYS A 513 -0.67 42.54 26.77
N PRO A 514 -1.26 43.46 27.56
CA PRO A 514 -0.85 43.70 28.95
C PRO A 514 -1.01 42.50 29.87
N LEU A 515 -1.99 41.62 29.60
CA LEU A 515 -2.21 40.40 30.39
C LEU A 515 -0.96 39.52 30.48
N TYR A 516 -0.18 39.48 29.40
CA TYR A 516 1.01 38.63 29.30
C TYR A 516 2.32 39.40 29.59
N ALA A 517 2.24 40.66 30.05
CA ALA A 517 3.43 41.48 30.32
C ALA A 517 4.37 40.82 31.34
N GLY A 518 3.84 40.30 32.46
CA GLY A 518 4.65 39.62 33.47
C GLY A 518 5.34 38.35 32.94
N LEU A 519 4.69 37.61 32.04
CA LEU A 519 5.33 36.46 31.37
C LEU A 519 6.43 36.91 30.40
N ARG A 520 6.21 37.99 29.64
CA ARG A 520 7.26 38.54 28.77
C ARG A 520 8.50 38.92 29.57
N GLU A 521 8.32 39.57 30.71
CA GLU A 521 9.43 39.95 31.60
C GLU A 521 10.15 38.73 32.18
N GLU A 522 9.41 37.71 32.64
CA GLU A 522 9.97 36.46 33.18
C GLU A 522 10.86 35.74 32.15
N TYR A 523 10.42 35.70 30.88
CA TYR A 523 11.11 34.94 29.83
C TYR A 523 12.10 35.79 29.00
N ALA A 524 11.98 37.12 28.98
CA ALA A 524 12.96 37.99 28.30
C ALA A 524 14.32 37.99 29.00
N GLY A 525 14.38 37.74 30.31
CA GLY A 525 15.62 37.66 31.09
C GLY A 525 16.32 36.30 31.09
N ARG A 526 15.80 35.30 30.37
CA ARG A 526 16.37 33.93 30.30
C ARG A 526 16.99 33.58 28.93
N GLY A 527 17.26 34.60 28.11
CA GLY A 527 17.85 34.48 26.77
C GLY A 527 19.35 34.21 26.80
#